data_AF-A0A4V2V255-F1
#
_entry.id   AF-A0A4V2V255-F1
#
_cell.length_a   1.000
_cell.length_b   1.000
_cell.length_c   1.000
_cell.angle_alpha   90.00
_cell.angle_beta   90.00
_cell.angle_gamma   90.00
#
_symmetry.space_group_name_H-M   'P 1'
#
loop_
_entity.id
_entity.type
_entity.pdbx_description
1 polymer ?
#
loop_
_entity_poly.entity_id
_entity_poly.type
_entity_poly.pdbx_seq_one_letter_code
_entity_poly.pdbx_strand_id
1 'polypeptide(L)'
;MKADHPQDDRPAATPFLDLPARLGWRTRYAEIIFADPPYVILHATPIFPLCHPELVARGIVWDSFSLLDSLARPGAYWMLTCTCGIADDAGLTTPIFVSHPDRQRIVWELDLRGLAPALEDRLTGTDGFIRLTFARDEYASDLRALIGELRECASNPVTIETLAETDGVEWLQREFSHLAPFQVEELEPGIGGMALERLLDLDPERLPARAPRWPPGTLIEFGLFADGDGHELMRVNGEVPRPSSWTPRHFTRWEAWSAFHRWIDLLPRGFWLGHHGCIVPPEREWNRFFLLHEADRALCHAAGRHLAEVVQRGYGEGETAPGVRVRYVECPLDVAKRMN
;
A
#
# COMPACT_ATOMS: atom_id res chain seq x y z
N MET A 1 -0.59 -12.53 48.18
CA MET A 1 -0.66 -12.95 46.77
C MET A 1 -0.38 -11.73 45.91
N LYS A 2 0.84 -11.60 45.40
CA LYS A 2 1.13 -10.68 44.30
C LYS A 2 0.50 -11.32 43.06
N ALA A 3 -0.38 -10.59 42.39
CA ALA A 3 -0.86 -10.99 41.09
C ALA A 3 0.32 -10.89 40.13
N ASP A 4 0.82 -12.03 39.67
CA ASP A 4 1.70 -12.08 38.51
C ASP A 4 0.90 -11.51 37.33
N HIS A 5 1.28 -10.31 36.90
CA HIS A 5 0.91 -9.86 35.57
C HIS A 5 1.58 -10.82 34.58
N PRO A 6 0.85 -11.39 33.62
CA PRO A 6 1.49 -12.14 32.55
C PRO A 6 2.49 -11.20 31.88
N GLN A 7 3.77 -11.57 31.95
CA GLN A 7 4.82 -10.96 31.14
C GLN A 7 4.38 -11.04 29.68
N ASP A 8 4.27 -9.88 29.04
CA ASP A 8 4.03 -9.78 27.60
C ASP A 8 5.31 -10.26 26.88
N ASP A 9 5.43 -11.58 26.69
CA ASP A 9 6.56 -12.26 26.02
C ASP A 9 6.63 -11.98 24.51
N ARG A 10 5.95 -10.94 24.02
CA ARG A 10 5.92 -10.60 22.59
C ARG A 10 7.01 -9.57 22.29
N PRO A 11 8.04 -9.90 21.51
CA PRO A 11 9.02 -8.92 21.11
C PRO A 11 8.31 -7.81 20.34
N ALA A 12 8.58 -6.55 20.69
CA ALA A 12 8.35 -5.43 19.78
C ALA A 12 8.93 -5.85 18.43
N ALA A 13 8.10 -5.86 17.38
CA ALA A 13 8.48 -6.43 16.10
C ALA A 13 9.72 -5.71 15.58
N THR A 14 10.88 -6.35 15.73
CA THR A 14 12.17 -5.78 15.33
C THR A 14 12.30 -6.02 13.83
N PRO A 15 12.68 -5.00 13.04
CA PRO A 15 12.84 -5.20 11.61
C PRO A 15 13.95 -6.23 11.35
N PHE A 16 13.81 -6.99 10.28
CA PHE A 16 14.85 -7.89 9.79
C PHE A 16 16.11 -7.10 9.42
N LEU A 17 15.93 -5.94 8.78
CA LEU A 17 16.97 -4.96 8.47
C LEU A 17 16.41 -3.55 8.68
N ASP A 18 17.23 -2.65 9.24
CA ASP A 18 16.93 -1.23 9.40
C ASP A 18 18.02 -0.43 8.68
N LEU A 19 17.65 0.25 7.60
CA LEU A 19 18.59 0.87 6.67
C LEU A 19 18.24 2.35 6.42
N PRO A 20 19.24 3.24 6.29
CA PRO A 20 19.00 4.54 5.68
C PRO A 20 18.63 4.36 4.21
N ALA A 21 17.78 5.23 3.68
CA ALA A 21 17.31 5.13 2.31
C ALA A 21 17.22 6.51 1.61
N ARG A 22 17.24 6.44 0.28
CA ARG A 22 17.03 7.52 -0.69
C ARG A 22 16.04 7.03 -1.72
N LEU A 23 15.26 7.94 -2.30
CA LEU A 23 14.45 7.60 -3.46
C LEU A 23 15.33 7.68 -4.69
N GLY A 24 15.45 6.57 -5.41
CA GLY A 24 16.06 6.53 -6.74
C GLY A 24 15.07 6.03 -7.77
N TRP A 25 15.33 6.35 -9.03
CA TRP A 25 14.53 5.89 -10.15
C TRP A 25 15.35 5.82 -11.43
N ARG A 26 14.78 5.14 -12.44
CA ARG A 26 15.17 5.26 -13.83
C ARG A 26 13.92 5.57 -14.65
N THR A 27 13.92 6.71 -15.33
CA THR A 27 12.86 7.08 -16.27
C THR A 27 13.05 6.32 -17.58
N ARG A 28 11.96 5.80 -18.14
CA ARG A 28 11.98 5.03 -19.39
C ARG A 28 10.73 5.28 -20.21
N TYR A 29 10.91 5.28 -21.53
CA TYR A 29 9.81 5.07 -22.46
C TYR A 29 9.59 3.56 -22.59
N ALA A 30 8.45 3.08 -22.10
CA ALA A 30 8.18 1.65 -21.92
C ALA A 30 7.82 0.97 -23.24
N GLU A 31 6.82 1.53 -23.93
CA GLU A 31 6.25 0.96 -25.14
C GLU A 31 5.89 2.07 -26.14
N ILE A 32 6.00 1.77 -27.44
CA ILE A 32 5.45 2.58 -28.52
C ILE A 32 4.07 2.03 -28.89
N ILE A 33 3.05 2.87 -28.81
CA ILE A 33 1.70 2.54 -29.26
C ILE A 33 1.52 3.03 -30.70
N PHE A 34 1.26 2.09 -31.60
CA PHE A 34 1.08 2.33 -33.03
C PHE A 34 -0.35 2.73 -33.37
N ALA A 35 -0.79 3.85 -32.80
CA ALA A 35 -2.00 4.57 -33.19
C ALA A 35 -1.70 5.54 -34.37
N ASP A 36 -2.70 6.32 -34.80
CA ASP A 36 -2.54 7.36 -35.82
C ASP A 36 -2.84 8.75 -35.19
N PRO A 37 -1.82 9.52 -34.78
CA PRO A 37 -0.38 9.25 -34.86
C PRO A 37 0.13 8.30 -33.75
N PRO A 38 1.31 7.67 -33.93
CA PRO A 38 1.94 6.84 -32.89
C PRO A 38 2.44 7.69 -31.71
N TYR A 39 2.43 7.11 -30.52
CA TYR A 39 2.86 7.75 -29.28
C TYR A 39 3.63 6.80 -28.38
N VAL A 40 4.21 7.31 -27.30
CA VAL A 40 4.98 6.51 -26.35
C VAL A 40 4.41 6.59 -24.93
N ILE A 41 4.63 5.52 -24.18
CA ILE A 41 4.27 5.41 -22.76
C ILE A 41 5.50 5.70 -21.90
N LEU A 42 5.35 6.55 -20.88
CA LEU A 42 6.40 6.92 -19.93
C LEU A 42 6.19 6.23 -18.58
N HIS A 43 7.26 5.79 -17.92
CA HIS A 43 7.21 5.38 -16.52
C HIS A 43 8.52 5.60 -15.76
N ALA A 44 8.46 5.43 -14.43
CA ALA A 44 9.64 5.46 -13.55
C ALA A 44 9.84 4.10 -12.85
N THR A 45 10.98 3.46 -13.10
CA THR A 45 11.36 2.22 -12.40
C THR A 45 12.00 2.53 -11.05
N PRO A 46 11.59 1.86 -9.95
CA PRO A 46 12.16 2.05 -8.62
C PRO A 46 13.64 1.70 -8.49
N ILE A 47 14.37 2.50 -7.71
CA ILE A 47 15.70 2.16 -7.19
C ILE A 47 15.72 2.51 -5.69
N PHE A 48 15.88 1.52 -4.84
CA PHE A 48 15.96 1.68 -3.39
C PHE A 48 16.76 0.52 -2.76
N PRO A 49 17.21 0.62 -1.50
CA PRO A 49 17.95 -0.46 -0.86
C PRO A 49 17.18 -1.78 -0.90
N LEU A 50 17.84 -2.85 -1.36
CA LEU A 50 17.28 -4.20 -1.45
C LEU A 50 16.18 -4.39 -2.50
N CYS A 51 16.02 -3.45 -3.45
CA CYS A 51 15.11 -3.66 -4.59
C CYS A 51 15.67 -4.70 -5.56
N HIS A 52 14.79 -5.47 -6.20
CA HIS A 52 15.19 -6.43 -7.22
C HIS A 52 15.88 -5.71 -8.41
N PRO A 53 16.95 -6.23 -9.03
CA PRO A 53 17.60 -5.56 -10.16
C PRO A 53 16.75 -5.54 -11.44
N GLU A 54 15.80 -6.46 -11.57
CA GLU A 54 14.97 -6.65 -12.78
C GLU A 54 13.52 -6.19 -12.60
N LEU A 55 13.27 -5.10 -11.86
CA LEU A 55 11.89 -4.60 -11.65
C LEU A 55 11.13 -4.34 -12.95
N VAL A 56 11.82 -3.88 -14.00
CA VAL A 56 11.20 -3.61 -15.31
C VAL A 56 10.67 -4.90 -15.94
N ALA A 57 11.46 -5.98 -15.95
CA ALA A 57 11.02 -7.26 -16.47
C ALA A 57 9.85 -7.86 -15.65
N ARG A 58 9.71 -7.43 -14.39
CA ARG A 58 8.60 -7.79 -13.50
C ARG A 58 7.41 -6.82 -13.60
N GLY A 59 7.49 -5.81 -14.47
CA GLY A 59 6.45 -4.79 -14.64
C GLY A 59 6.22 -3.92 -13.41
N ILE A 60 7.20 -3.80 -12.50
CA ILE A 60 7.05 -3.04 -11.25
C ILE A 60 7.59 -1.62 -11.44
N VAL A 61 6.72 -0.64 -11.20
CA VAL A 61 6.99 0.80 -11.36
C VAL A 61 6.68 1.57 -10.08
N TRP A 62 7.15 2.82 -9.99
CA TRP A 62 6.70 3.77 -8.98
C TRP A 62 5.30 4.27 -9.30
N ASP A 63 4.39 4.22 -8.33
CA ASP A 63 3.24 5.11 -8.29
C ASP A 63 3.68 6.47 -7.71
N SER A 64 3.98 7.40 -8.61
CA SER A 64 4.44 8.75 -8.28
C SER A 64 3.43 9.54 -7.43
N PHE A 65 2.13 9.27 -7.57
CA PHE A 65 1.11 9.97 -6.79
C PHE A 65 1.01 9.39 -5.37
N SER A 66 1.09 8.06 -5.23
CA SER A 66 1.19 7.42 -3.91
C SER A 66 2.46 7.85 -3.16
N LEU A 67 3.58 8.07 -3.86
CA LEU A 67 4.80 8.63 -3.28
C LEU A 67 4.61 10.07 -2.77
N LEU A 68 3.91 10.93 -3.52
CA LEU A 68 3.57 12.28 -3.09
C LEU A 68 2.63 12.28 -1.88
N ASP A 69 1.63 11.40 -1.89
CA ASP A 69 0.70 11.27 -0.77
C ASP A 69 1.37 10.77 0.51
N SER A 70 2.39 9.91 0.39
CA SER A 70 3.14 9.39 1.53
C SER A 70 4.13 10.40 2.13
N LEU A 71 4.59 11.39 1.34
CA LEU A 71 5.27 12.58 1.88
C LEU A 71 4.32 13.36 2.78
N ALA A 72 3.08 13.58 2.32
CA ALA A 72 2.13 14.43 3.00
C ALA A 72 1.60 13.78 4.28
N ARG A 73 1.19 12.51 4.22
CA ARG A 73 0.44 11.85 5.28
C ARG A 73 1.02 10.45 5.57
N PRO A 74 1.01 10.00 6.83
CA PRO A 74 1.33 8.62 7.15
C PRO A 74 0.14 7.70 6.84
N GLY A 75 0.39 6.42 6.60
CA GLY A 75 -0.63 5.44 6.20
C GLY A 75 -0.02 4.27 5.42
N ALA A 76 -0.85 3.49 4.74
CA ALA A 76 -0.38 2.41 3.88
C ALA A 76 -0.59 2.79 2.40
N TYR A 77 0.44 2.58 1.58
CA TYR A 77 0.49 3.07 0.20
C TYR A 77 1.02 2.01 -0.75
N TRP A 78 0.39 1.90 -1.92
CA TRP A 78 0.89 1.11 -3.06
C TRP A 78 1.89 1.91 -3.87
N MET A 79 2.98 2.33 -3.23
CA MET A 79 4.04 3.10 -3.91
C MET A 79 4.74 2.26 -4.98
N LEU A 80 4.82 0.95 -4.78
CA LEU A 80 5.21 -0.02 -5.80
C LEU A 80 3.94 -0.64 -6.38
N THR A 81 3.84 -0.69 -7.70
CA THR A 81 2.68 -1.28 -8.40
C THR A 81 3.09 -1.86 -9.75
N CYS A 82 2.20 -2.65 -10.36
CA CYS A 82 2.32 -3.05 -11.76
C CYS A 82 2.16 -1.84 -12.68
N THR A 83 2.68 -1.90 -13.91
CA THR A 83 2.47 -0.90 -14.98
C THR A 83 0.99 -0.61 -15.26
N CYS A 84 0.12 -1.62 -15.15
CA CYS A 84 -1.33 -1.45 -15.25
C CYS A 84 -1.97 -0.71 -14.05
N GLY A 85 -1.21 -0.48 -12.97
CA GLY A 85 -1.67 0.15 -11.75
C GLY A 85 -2.37 -0.78 -10.75
N ILE A 86 -2.35 -2.10 -11.00
CA ILE A 86 -2.88 -3.11 -10.07
C ILE A 86 -1.69 -3.87 -9.48
N ALA A 87 -1.36 -3.60 -8.22
CA ALA A 87 -0.20 -4.18 -7.54
C ALA A 87 -0.21 -5.73 -7.56
N ASP A 88 -1.38 -6.35 -7.42
CA ASP A 88 -1.56 -7.81 -7.43
C ASP A 88 -1.12 -8.45 -8.77
N ASP A 89 -1.23 -7.73 -9.89
CA ASP A 89 -0.81 -8.25 -11.21
C ASP A 89 0.72 -8.43 -11.30
N ALA A 90 1.47 -7.69 -10.47
CA ALA A 90 2.91 -7.89 -10.28
C ALA A 90 3.24 -8.80 -9.07
N GLY A 91 2.24 -9.43 -8.46
CA GLY A 91 2.39 -10.29 -7.28
C GLY A 91 2.66 -9.53 -5.97
N LEU A 92 2.44 -8.20 -5.96
CA LEU A 92 2.60 -7.37 -4.77
C LEU A 92 1.30 -7.42 -3.95
N THR A 93 1.33 -8.08 -2.81
CA THR A 93 0.11 -8.38 -2.02
C THR A 93 -0.01 -7.56 -0.74
N THR A 94 0.98 -6.72 -0.45
CA THR A 94 0.97 -5.82 0.71
C THR A 94 1.41 -4.41 0.34
N PRO A 95 0.77 -3.37 0.91
CA PRO A 95 1.22 -2.00 0.74
C PRO A 95 2.49 -1.75 1.56
N ILE A 96 3.16 -0.64 1.28
CA ILE A 96 4.23 -0.13 2.14
C ILE A 96 3.61 0.73 3.25
N PHE A 97 3.98 0.45 4.50
CA PHE A 97 3.49 1.19 5.67
C PHE A 97 4.40 2.38 5.96
N VAL A 98 3.82 3.57 6.01
CA VAL A 98 4.54 4.83 6.14
C VAL A 98 4.18 5.51 7.46
N SER A 99 5.21 5.88 8.23
CA SER A 99 5.07 6.67 9.45
C SER A 99 5.99 7.90 9.42
N HIS A 100 5.59 8.95 10.13
CA HIS A 100 6.37 10.19 10.29
C HIS A 100 6.70 10.36 11.78
N PRO A 101 7.70 9.63 12.32
CA PRO A 101 7.99 9.58 13.76
C PRO A 101 8.40 10.94 14.33
N ASP A 102 8.87 11.85 13.48
CA ASP A 102 9.15 13.25 13.81
C ASP A 102 9.09 14.11 12.54
N ARG A 103 9.57 15.35 12.63
CA ARG A 103 9.56 16.31 11.52
C ARG A 103 10.66 16.06 10.49
N GLN A 104 11.69 15.31 10.84
CA GLN A 104 12.90 15.13 10.03
C GLN A 104 12.95 13.79 9.33
N ARG A 105 12.07 12.84 9.68
CA ARG A 105 12.13 11.47 9.16
C ARG A 105 10.82 11.00 8.55
N ILE A 106 10.95 10.23 7.49
CA ILE A 106 9.90 9.36 6.93
C ILE A 106 10.41 7.93 7.05
N VAL A 107 9.56 7.03 7.54
CA VAL A 107 9.91 5.63 7.71
C VAL A 107 8.96 4.78 6.88
N TRP A 108 9.52 3.88 6.09
CA TRP A 108 8.78 2.84 5.38
C TRP A 108 9.03 1.49 6.06
N GLU A 109 7.98 0.71 6.24
CA GLU A 109 8.06 -0.70 6.64
C GLU A 109 7.50 -1.57 5.51
N LEU A 110 8.36 -2.43 4.97
CA LEU A 110 8.11 -3.28 3.80
C LEU A 110 7.96 -4.73 4.28
N ASP A 111 6.78 -5.31 4.09
CA ASP A 111 6.54 -6.72 4.38
C ASP A 111 7.34 -7.61 3.41
N LEU A 112 8.22 -8.46 3.95
CA LEU A 112 9.13 -9.27 3.14
C LEU A 112 8.41 -10.26 2.23
N ARG A 113 7.29 -10.81 2.71
CA ARG A 113 6.54 -11.82 1.97
C ARG A 113 5.68 -11.20 0.87
N GLY A 114 4.93 -10.16 1.20
CA GLY A 114 3.98 -9.55 0.29
C GLY A 114 4.60 -8.62 -0.75
N LEU A 115 5.81 -8.13 -0.51
CA LEU A 115 6.61 -7.38 -1.49
C LEU A 115 7.75 -8.21 -2.10
N ALA A 116 7.78 -9.53 -1.89
CA ALA A 116 8.85 -10.40 -2.38
C ALA A 116 9.19 -10.19 -3.88
N PRO A 117 8.22 -9.99 -4.81
CA PRO A 117 8.56 -9.72 -6.22
C PRO A 117 9.36 -8.44 -6.46
N ALA A 118 9.28 -7.45 -5.57
CA ALA A 118 10.03 -6.20 -5.67
C ALA A 118 11.38 -6.21 -4.94
N LEU A 119 11.67 -7.26 -4.17
CA LEU A 119 12.85 -7.34 -3.31
C LEU A 119 13.92 -8.28 -3.89
N GLU A 120 15.17 -8.10 -3.47
CA GLU A 120 16.27 -9.01 -3.84
C GLU A 120 15.96 -10.47 -3.49
N ASP A 121 16.29 -11.39 -4.41
CA ASP A 121 15.97 -12.82 -4.27
C ASP A 121 16.52 -13.45 -2.96
N ARG A 122 17.61 -12.92 -2.40
CA ARG A 122 18.17 -13.40 -1.11
C ARG A 122 17.23 -13.25 0.08
N LEU A 123 16.19 -12.43 -0.05
CA LEU A 123 15.18 -12.19 0.99
C LEU A 123 13.99 -13.15 0.88
N THR A 124 13.91 -13.92 -0.22
CA THR A 124 12.81 -14.86 -0.48
C THR A 124 12.68 -15.87 0.66
N GLY A 125 11.44 -16.08 1.13
CA GLY A 125 11.13 -17.02 2.22
C GLY A 125 11.45 -16.51 3.62
N THR A 126 11.88 -15.26 3.77
CA THR A 126 12.09 -14.61 5.07
C THR A 126 10.79 -13.99 5.56
N ASP A 127 10.44 -14.23 6.82
CA ASP A 127 9.29 -13.61 7.47
C ASP A 127 9.68 -12.27 8.14
N GLY A 128 8.70 -11.38 8.27
CA GLY A 128 8.87 -10.08 8.91
C GLY A 128 8.94 -8.93 7.90
N PHE A 129 9.68 -7.88 8.25
CA PHE A 129 9.72 -6.66 7.46
C PHE A 129 11.10 -6.00 7.45
N ILE A 130 11.35 -5.20 6.41
CA ILE A 130 12.48 -4.27 6.33
C ILE A 130 11.99 -2.89 6.74
N ARG A 131 12.81 -2.15 7.48
CA ARG A 131 12.61 -0.72 7.72
C ARG A 131 13.58 0.10 6.89
N LEU A 132 13.04 1.05 6.13
CA LEU A 132 13.80 2.07 5.42
C LEU A 132 13.53 3.43 6.06
N THR A 133 14.59 4.13 6.46
CA THR A 133 14.51 5.45 7.09
C THR A 133 15.07 6.52 6.16
N PHE A 134 14.24 7.52 5.84
CA PHE A 134 14.59 8.62 4.96
C PHE A 134 14.70 9.92 5.75
N ALA A 135 15.71 10.73 5.43
CA ALA A 135 15.70 12.14 5.80
C ALA A 135 14.59 12.85 4.99
N ARG A 136 13.71 13.57 5.66
CA ARG A 136 12.50 14.15 5.04
C ARG A 136 12.83 15.16 3.95
N ASP A 137 13.83 16.01 4.18
CA ASP A 137 14.24 17.02 3.22
C ASP A 137 14.84 16.39 1.96
N GLU A 138 15.59 15.30 2.12
CA GLU A 138 16.14 14.51 1.01
C GLU A 138 15.04 13.79 0.24
N TYR A 139 14.12 13.14 0.94
CA TYR A 139 12.95 12.50 0.32
C TYR A 139 12.12 13.50 -0.50
N ALA A 140 11.88 14.70 0.06
CA ALA A 140 11.18 15.76 -0.66
C ALA A 140 11.98 16.24 -1.87
N SER A 141 13.28 16.44 -1.73
CA SER A 141 14.16 16.82 -2.85
C SER A 141 14.15 15.78 -3.96
N ASP A 142 14.24 14.50 -3.61
CA ASP A 142 14.21 13.40 -4.56
C ASP A 142 12.86 13.34 -5.28
N LEU A 143 11.73 13.59 -4.60
CA LEU A 143 10.43 13.68 -5.25
C LEU A 143 10.32 14.86 -6.22
N ARG A 144 10.87 16.04 -5.89
CA ARG A 144 10.89 17.16 -6.85
C ARG A 144 11.66 16.79 -8.10
N ALA A 145 12.81 16.14 -7.94
CA ALA A 145 13.63 15.69 -9.05
C ALA A 145 12.91 14.63 -9.90
N LEU A 146 12.28 13.63 -9.29
CA LEU A 146 11.48 12.61 -9.99
C LEU A 146 10.36 13.26 -10.82
N ILE A 147 9.55 14.11 -10.19
CA ILE A 147 8.43 14.77 -10.87
C ILE A 147 8.93 15.73 -11.95
N GLY A 148 10.01 16.47 -11.70
CA GLY A 148 10.64 17.35 -12.67
C GLY A 148 11.12 16.60 -13.92
N GLU A 149 11.84 15.50 -13.72
CA GLU A 149 12.34 14.65 -14.81
C GLU A 149 11.18 14.03 -15.61
N LEU A 150 10.18 13.46 -14.94
CA LEU A 150 9.01 12.90 -15.62
C LEU A 150 8.25 13.95 -16.44
N ARG A 151 8.08 15.17 -15.91
CA ARG A 151 7.45 16.28 -16.65
C ARG A 151 8.29 16.71 -17.85
N GLU A 152 9.61 16.75 -17.71
CA GLU A 152 10.53 17.09 -18.80
C GLU A 152 10.44 16.05 -19.91
N CYS A 153 10.49 14.76 -19.59
CA CYS A 153 10.29 13.67 -20.55
C CYS A 153 8.91 13.73 -21.22
N ALA A 154 7.85 14.01 -20.45
CA ALA A 154 6.50 14.11 -20.95
C ALA A 154 6.27 15.31 -21.90
N SER A 155 6.95 16.43 -21.68
CA SER A 155 6.70 17.67 -22.41
C SER A 155 7.55 17.82 -23.68
N ASN A 156 8.62 17.03 -23.80
CA ASN A 156 9.56 17.13 -24.90
C ASN A 156 9.26 16.10 -26.00
N PRO A 157 9.33 16.48 -27.29
CA PRO A 157 9.19 15.52 -28.38
C PRO A 157 10.27 14.43 -28.29
N VAL A 158 9.86 13.18 -28.49
CA VAL A 158 10.70 11.99 -28.35
C VAL A 158 11.27 11.59 -29.71
N THR A 159 12.58 11.37 -29.79
CA THR A 159 13.25 10.98 -31.04
C THR A 159 13.53 9.47 -31.05
N ILE A 160 13.74 8.90 -32.24
CA ILE A 160 14.01 7.46 -32.39
C ILE A 160 15.28 7.05 -31.61
N GLU A 161 16.29 7.91 -31.55
CA GLU A 161 17.54 7.64 -30.84
C GLU A 161 17.31 7.47 -29.33
N THR A 162 16.30 8.14 -28.77
CA THR A 162 15.95 8.04 -27.35
C THR A 162 15.12 6.80 -27.00
N LEU A 163 14.66 6.06 -28.01
CA LEU A 163 13.79 4.87 -27.87
C LEU A 163 14.55 3.55 -27.97
N ALA A 164 15.89 3.55 -27.88
CA ALA A 164 16.72 2.37 -28.13
C ALA A 164 16.38 1.15 -27.25
N GLU A 165 15.83 1.36 -26.05
CA GLU A 165 15.41 0.30 -25.12
C GLU A 165 13.87 0.15 -25.03
N THR A 166 13.11 0.79 -25.93
CA THR A 166 11.64 0.83 -25.89
C THR A 166 11.02 -0.30 -26.71
N ASP A 167 10.00 -0.95 -26.15
CA ASP A 167 9.28 -2.01 -26.85
C ASP A 167 8.60 -1.45 -28.11
N GLY A 168 8.83 -2.12 -29.24
CA GLY A 168 8.34 -1.70 -30.56
C GLY A 168 9.30 -0.85 -31.39
N VAL A 169 10.47 -0.44 -30.86
CA VAL A 169 11.38 0.47 -31.59
C VAL A 169 11.90 -0.11 -32.92
N GLU A 170 12.16 -1.41 -32.99
CA GLU A 170 12.61 -2.07 -34.22
C GLU A 170 11.56 -1.96 -35.34
N TRP A 171 10.28 -2.09 -35.00
CA TRP A 171 9.19 -1.97 -35.95
C TRP A 171 8.97 -0.52 -36.37
N LEU A 172 9.05 0.41 -35.42
CA LEU A 172 9.00 1.85 -35.67
C LEU A 172 10.08 2.29 -36.66
N GLN A 173 11.33 1.86 -36.47
CA GLN A 173 12.45 2.18 -37.36
C GLN A 173 12.22 1.70 -38.80
N ARG A 174 11.59 0.53 -38.96
CA ARG A 174 11.36 -0.09 -40.27
C ARG A 174 10.22 0.56 -41.05
N GLU A 175 9.09 0.84 -40.41
CA GLU A 175 7.85 1.22 -41.09
C GLU A 175 7.48 2.70 -40.91
N PHE A 176 7.90 3.34 -39.80
CA PHE A 176 7.36 4.62 -39.34
C PHE A 176 8.44 5.65 -38.97
N SER A 177 9.69 5.46 -39.43
CA SER A 177 10.81 6.36 -39.09
C SER A 177 10.59 7.82 -39.53
N HIS A 178 9.71 8.04 -40.51
CA HIS A 178 9.32 9.37 -41.00
C HIS A 178 8.28 10.08 -40.11
N LEU A 179 7.69 9.39 -39.12
CA LEU A 179 6.68 9.95 -38.21
C LEU A 179 7.28 10.56 -36.93
N ALA A 180 8.61 10.53 -36.77
CA ALA A 180 9.28 11.22 -35.68
C ALA A 180 9.23 12.76 -35.85
N PRO A 181 9.17 13.54 -34.76
CA PRO A 181 9.22 13.12 -33.35
C PRO A 181 7.86 12.69 -32.78
N PHE A 182 7.89 11.81 -31.79
CA PHE A 182 6.70 11.27 -31.09
C PHE A 182 6.36 12.11 -29.87
N GLN A 183 5.12 11.98 -29.40
CA GLN A 183 4.69 12.55 -28.12
C GLN A 183 4.54 11.45 -27.07
N VAL A 184 4.74 11.82 -25.81
CA VAL A 184 4.27 11.03 -24.68
C VAL A 184 2.78 11.32 -24.52
N GLU A 185 1.95 10.28 -24.58
CA GLU A 185 0.49 10.43 -24.38
C GLU A 185 0.01 9.66 -23.14
N GLU A 186 0.85 8.79 -22.55
CA GLU A 186 0.50 8.03 -21.36
C GLU A 186 1.63 7.99 -20.33
N LEU A 187 1.24 7.98 -19.06
CA LEU A 187 2.11 7.76 -17.90
C LEU A 187 1.63 6.52 -17.15
N GLU A 188 2.51 5.54 -16.97
CA GLU A 188 2.23 4.41 -16.09
C GLU A 188 2.72 4.67 -14.66
N PRO A 189 1.95 4.22 -13.65
CA PRO A 189 0.66 3.55 -13.77
C PRO A 189 -0.50 4.50 -14.11
N GLY A 190 -1.34 4.12 -15.08
CA GLY A 190 -2.47 4.92 -15.59
C GLY A 190 -3.78 4.80 -14.82
N ILE A 191 -3.75 4.62 -13.48
CA ILE A 191 -4.95 4.29 -12.69
C ILE A 191 -6.02 5.38 -12.82
N GLY A 192 -7.16 5.04 -13.41
CA GLY A 192 -8.32 5.92 -13.54
C GLY A 192 -8.25 6.92 -14.71
N GLY A 193 -7.26 6.79 -15.59
CA GLY A 193 -7.00 7.73 -16.69
C GLY A 193 -6.44 9.06 -16.20
N MET A 194 -5.95 9.88 -17.12
CA MET A 194 -5.43 11.23 -16.88
C MET A 194 -4.12 11.30 -16.06
N ALA A 195 -3.34 10.23 -15.96
CA ALA A 195 -2.12 10.21 -15.15
C ALA A 195 -1.07 11.20 -15.69
N LEU A 196 -0.93 11.29 -17.00
CA LEU A 196 -0.01 12.22 -17.67
C LEU A 196 -0.41 13.68 -17.43
N GLU A 197 -1.68 14.00 -17.62
CA GLU A 197 -2.22 15.34 -17.44
C GLU A 197 -2.07 15.79 -15.99
N ARG A 198 -2.37 14.90 -15.04
CA ARG A 198 -2.14 15.16 -13.62
C ARG A 198 -0.66 15.44 -13.34
N LEU A 199 0.26 14.68 -13.93
CA LEU A 199 1.70 14.93 -13.81
C LEU A 199 2.07 16.31 -14.38
N LEU A 200 1.55 16.67 -15.55
CA LEU A 200 1.80 17.96 -16.21
C LEU A 200 1.16 19.16 -15.49
N ASP A 201 0.16 18.94 -14.64
CA ASP A 201 -0.42 19.96 -13.76
C ASP A 201 0.34 20.13 -12.42
N LEU A 202 1.17 19.17 -12.01
CA LEU A 202 1.91 19.23 -10.74
C LEU A 202 3.08 20.22 -10.75
N ASP A 203 3.02 21.29 -9.97
CA ASP A 203 4.20 22.14 -9.72
C ASP A 203 5.22 21.40 -8.83
N PRO A 204 6.42 21.01 -9.35
CA PRO A 204 7.42 20.26 -8.57
C PRO A 204 7.90 21.04 -7.34
N GLU A 205 7.86 22.37 -7.37
CA GLU A 205 8.30 23.21 -6.25
C GLU A 205 7.25 23.28 -5.13
N ARG A 206 5.99 22.91 -5.41
CA ARG A 206 4.87 22.95 -4.47
C ARG A 206 4.42 21.56 -4.06
N LEU A 207 5.33 20.83 -3.41
CA LEU A 207 5.01 19.54 -2.80
C LEU A 207 3.96 19.68 -1.67
N PRO A 208 3.11 18.67 -1.46
CA PRO A 208 2.06 18.73 -0.47
C PRO A 208 2.62 18.92 0.95
N ALA A 209 1.98 19.81 1.71
CA ALA A 209 2.31 20.03 3.10
C ALA A 209 1.98 18.79 3.93
N ARG A 210 2.75 18.61 5.00
CA ARG A 210 2.50 17.54 5.96
C ARG A 210 1.13 17.70 6.62
N ALA A 211 0.41 16.61 6.76
CA ALA A 211 -0.80 16.52 7.56
C ALA A 211 -0.79 15.23 8.41
N PRO A 212 -1.37 15.26 9.62
CA PRO A 212 -1.59 14.03 10.38
C PRO A 212 -2.57 13.13 9.61
N ARG A 213 -2.52 11.82 9.89
CA ARG A 213 -3.46 10.88 9.25
C ARG A 213 -4.92 11.22 9.59
N TRP A 214 -5.16 11.68 10.81
CA TRP A 214 -6.48 12.02 11.32
C TRP A 214 -6.42 13.35 12.08
N PRO A 215 -7.52 14.10 12.11
CA PRO A 215 -7.60 15.28 12.97
C PRO A 215 -7.55 14.88 14.45
N PRO A 216 -7.01 15.73 15.34
CA PRO A 216 -7.05 15.51 16.79
C PRO A 216 -8.49 15.30 17.29
N GLY A 217 -8.65 14.41 18.27
CA GLY A 217 -9.97 14.08 18.83
C GLY A 217 -10.72 12.96 18.09
N THR A 218 -10.18 12.47 16.97
CA THR A 218 -10.74 11.32 16.25
C THR A 218 -10.76 10.08 17.14
N LEU A 219 -11.90 9.38 17.17
CA LEU A 219 -12.05 8.05 17.74
C LEU A 219 -12.11 7.02 16.61
N ILE A 220 -11.25 6.01 16.67
CA ILE A 220 -11.29 4.85 15.79
C ILE A 220 -11.70 3.63 16.58
N GLU A 221 -12.61 2.86 16.02
CA GLU A 221 -13.17 1.67 16.64
C GLU A 221 -13.00 0.50 15.68
N PHE A 222 -12.28 -0.53 16.10
CA PHE A 222 -12.25 -1.81 15.39
C PHE A 222 -13.31 -2.74 15.98
N GLY A 223 -13.99 -3.48 15.13
CA GLY A 223 -15.08 -4.37 15.53
C GLY A 223 -15.71 -5.04 14.32
N LEU A 224 -16.83 -5.71 14.52
CA LEU A 224 -17.59 -6.36 13.45
C LEU A 224 -18.96 -5.70 13.40
N PHE A 225 -19.01 -4.55 12.76
CA PHE A 225 -20.15 -3.66 12.77
C PHE A 225 -21.10 -4.05 11.64
N ALA A 226 -22.36 -4.35 11.96
CA ALA A 226 -23.37 -4.58 10.93
C ALA A 226 -23.47 -3.38 9.99
N ASP A 227 -23.34 -3.63 8.68
CA ASP A 227 -23.56 -2.67 7.61
C ASP A 227 -24.13 -3.43 6.39
N GLY A 228 -25.37 -3.12 6.01
CA GLY A 228 -26.08 -3.84 4.95
C GLY A 228 -26.15 -5.36 5.20
N ASP A 229 -25.62 -6.13 4.26
CA ASP A 229 -25.57 -7.59 4.22
C ASP A 229 -24.28 -8.17 4.84
N GLY A 230 -23.43 -7.32 5.40
CA GLY A 230 -22.08 -7.68 5.83
C GLY A 230 -21.66 -7.06 7.16
N HIS A 231 -20.36 -7.12 7.41
CA HIS A 231 -19.72 -6.45 8.52
C HIS A 231 -18.64 -5.50 8.03
N GLU A 232 -18.64 -4.30 8.60
CA GLU A 232 -17.54 -3.34 8.50
C GLU A 232 -16.59 -3.52 9.67
N LEU A 233 -15.28 -3.44 9.38
CA LEU A 233 -14.23 -3.75 10.35
C LEU A 233 -13.82 -2.54 11.19
N MET A 234 -14.22 -1.33 10.77
CA MET A 234 -13.78 -0.08 11.36
C MET A 234 -14.89 0.97 11.35
N ARG A 235 -15.03 1.71 12.44
CA ARG A 235 -15.79 2.96 12.53
C ARG A 235 -14.89 4.12 12.92
N VAL A 236 -15.25 5.31 12.48
CA VAL A 236 -14.60 6.57 12.84
C VAL A 236 -15.68 7.47 13.44
N ASN A 237 -15.47 7.89 14.70
CA ASN A 237 -16.42 8.68 15.48
C ASN A 237 -17.83 8.08 15.54
N GLY A 238 -17.93 6.74 15.64
CA GLY A 238 -19.19 6.02 15.71
C GLY A 238 -19.83 5.70 14.35
N GLU A 239 -19.27 6.19 13.24
CA GLU A 239 -19.82 6.01 11.90
C GLU A 239 -18.93 5.12 11.02
N VAL A 240 -19.54 4.36 10.11
CA VAL A 240 -18.81 3.61 9.08
C VAL A 240 -18.27 4.62 8.05
N PRO A 241 -16.95 4.66 7.78
CA PRO A 241 -16.39 5.55 6.76
C PRO A 241 -17.03 5.32 5.39
N ARG A 242 -17.44 6.41 4.71
CA ARG A 242 -17.95 6.37 3.34
C ARG A 242 -17.06 7.20 2.40
N PRO A 243 -16.71 6.70 1.20
CA PRO A 243 -16.94 5.32 0.73
C PRO A 243 -16.26 4.30 1.64
N SER A 244 -16.83 3.08 1.71
CA SER A 244 -16.24 1.99 2.49
C SER A 244 -14.81 1.81 2.05
N SER A 245 -13.98 1.51 3.04
CA SER A 245 -12.56 1.51 2.82
C SER A 245 -11.86 0.39 3.50
N TRP A 246 -10.95 -0.21 2.75
CA TRP A 246 -10.06 -1.22 3.25
C TRP A 246 -9.31 -0.72 4.48
N THR A 247 -9.64 -1.27 5.64
CA THR A 247 -9.16 -0.83 6.95
C THR A 247 -7.63 -0.69 7.03
N PRO A 248 -6.84 -1.63 6.48
CA PRO A 248 -5.39 -1.54 6.48
C PRO A 248 -4.77 -0.31 5.82
N ARG A 249 -5.50 0.40 4.94
CA ARG A 249 -5.04 1.68 4.36
C ARG A 249 -4.66 2.74 5.42
N HIS A 250 -5.18 2.59 6.64
CA HIS A 250 -4.95 3.50 7.76
C HIS A 250 -3.80 3.07 8.68
N PHE A 251 -3.19 1.91 8.46
CA PHE A 251 -2.07 1.44 9.25
C PHE A 251 -0.79 2.17 8.84
N THR A 252 0.00 2.57 9.82
CA THR A 252 1.26 3.30 9.62
C THR A 252 2.48 2.42 9.88
N ARG A 253 2.26 1.20 10.38
CA ARG A 253 3.27 0.24 10.81
C ARG A 253 2.91 -1.17 10.38
N TRP A 254 3.91 -1.97 10.06
CA TRP A 254 3.77 -3.38 9.72
C TRP A 254 3.20 -4.20 10.88
N GLU A 255 3.54 -3.86 12.13
CA GLU A 255 3.00 -4.56 13.31
C GLU A 255 1.47 -4.50 13.36
N ALA A 256 0.86 -3.38 12.93
CA ALA A 256 -0.60 -3.24 12.86
C ALA A 256 -1.21 -4.15 11.80
N TRP A 257 -0.54 -4.29 10.65
CA TRP A 257 -0.92 -5.24 9.60
C TRP A 257 -0.84 -6.69 10.07
N SER A 258 0.25 -7.07 10.74
CA SER A 258 0.40 -8.40 11.34
C SER A 258 -0.67 -8.68 12.40
N ALA A 259 -0.96 -7.71 13.27
CA ALA A 259 -2.03 -7.83 14.27
C ALA A 259 -3.42 -7.94 13.63
N PHE A 260 -3.66 -7.21 12.53
CA PHE A 260 -4.91 -7.29 11.78
C PHE A 260 -5.12 -8.66 11.14
N HIS A 261 -4.08 -9.23 10.53
CA HIS A 261 -4.15 -10.60 9.99
C HIS A 261 -4.46 -11.63 11.07
N ARG A 262 -3.75 -11.58 12.20
CA ARG A 262 -4.03 -12.48 13.33
C ARG A 262 -5.48 -12.39 13.84
N TRP A 263 -6.12 -11.22 13.69
CA TRP A 263 -7.52 -11.06 14.06
C TRP A 263 -8.47 -11.59 12.97
N ILE A 264 -8.25 -11.23 11.70
CA ILE A 264 -9.15 -11.58 10.60
C ILE A 264 -9.06 -13.06 10.20
N ASP A 265 -7.90 -13.70 10.40
CA ASP A 265 -7.70 -15.12 10.08
C ASP A 265 -8.52 -16.05 10.99
N LEU A 266 -9.01 -15.54 12.13
CA LEU A 266 -9.96 -16.24 13.02
C LEU A 266 -11.41 -16.16 12.54
N LEU A 267 -11.67 -15.39 11.48
CA LEU A 267 -12.99 -14.98 11.03
C LEU A 267 -13.19 -15.32 9.55
N PRO A 268 -13.63 -16.53 9.20
CA PRO A 268 -14.09 -16.81 7.83
C PRO A 268 -15.27 -15.91 7.45
N ARG A 269 -15.31 -15.54 6.17
CA ARG A 269 -16.49 -14.90 5.56
C ARG A 269 -17.53 -15.95 5.17
N GLY A 270 -18.80 -15.56 5.20
CA GLY A 270 -19.94 -16.43 4.86
C GLY A 270 -19.77 -17.19 3.55
N PHE A 271 -19.33 -16.52 2.48
CA PHE A 271 -19.14 -17.17 1.18
C PHE A 271 -18.02 -18.24 1.16
N TRP A 272 -17.06 -18.18 2.09
CA TRP A 272 -15.99 -19.17 2.21
C TRP A 272 -16.39 -20.41 3.01
N LEU A 273 -17.51 -20.37 3.74
CA LEU A 273 -17.88 -21.43 4.69
C LEU A 273 -18.10 -22.80 4.04
N GLY A 274 -18.51 -22.85 2.76
CA GLY A 274 -18.65 -24.10 2.02
C GLY A 274 -17.34 -24.87 1.88
N HIS A 275 -16.21 -24.17 1.74
CA HIS A 275 -14.87 -24.78 1.68
C HIS A 275 -14.42 -25.34 3.04
N HIS A 276 -15.03 -24.90 4.14
CA HIS A 276 -14.77 -25.39 5.49
C HIS A 276 -15.75 -26.49 5.94
N GLY A 277 -16.53 -27.06 5.02
CA GLY A 277 -17.54 -28.08 5.33
C GLY A 277 -18.68 -27.55 6.22
N CYS A 278 -18.91 -26.23 6.22
CA CYS A 278 -19.98 -25.58 6.97
C CYS A 278 -21.17 -25.25 6.05
N ILE A 279 -22.34 -25.03 6.64
CA ILE A 279 -23.53 -24.55 5.92
C ILE A 279 -23.21 -23.17 5.35
N VAL A 280 -23.35 -23.04 4.03
CA VAL A 280 -23.24 -21.75 3.35
C VAL A 280 -24.45 -20.89 3.76
N PRO A 281 -24.22 -19.70 4.34
CA PRO A 281 -25.32 -18.81 4.72
C PRO A 281 -26.03 -18.26 3.46
N PRO A 282 -27.25 -17.74 3.59
CA PRO A 282 -27.95 -17.07 2.48
C PRO A 282 -27.08 -16.00 1.81
N GLU A 283 -27.28 -15.74 0.51
CA GLU A 283 -26.49 -14.76 -0.27
C GLU A 283 -26.35 -13.39 0.42
N ARG A 284 -27.44 -12.93 1.05
CA ARG A 284 -27.52 -11.71 1.86
C ARG A 284 -26.65 -11.69 3.15
N GLU A 285 -25.84 -12.73 3.39
CA GLU A 285 -24.96 -12.85 4.55
C GLU A 285 -23.55 -13.28 4.14
N TRP A 286 -23.25 -13.32 2.84
CA TRP A 286 -21.95 -13.76 2.32
C TRP A 286 -20.79 -12.89 2.83
N ASN A 287 -21.04 -11.59 3.01
CA ASN A 287 -20.05 -10.64 3.50
C ASN A 287 -19.97 -10.56 5.04
N ARG A 288 -20.76 -11.36 5.77
CA ARG A 288 -20.66 -11.44 7.24
C ARG A 288 -19.48 -12.32 7.64
N PHE A 289 -18.84 -11.93 8.73
CA PHE A 289 -17.81 -12.72 9.40
C PHE A 289 -18.44 -13.64 10.46
N PHE A 290 -17.92 -14.86 10.54
CA PHE A 290 -18.38 -15.90 11.45
C PHE A 290 -17.20 -16.44 12.27
N LEU A 291 -17.49 -17.01 13.43
CA LEU A 291 -16.55 -17.89 14.12
C LEU A 291 -16.73 -19.32 13.62
N LEU A 292 -15.64 -20.09 13.46
CA LEU A 292 -15.74 -21.53 13.19
C LEU A 292 -16.17 -22.30 14.44
N HIS A 293 -15.65 -21.91 15.61
CA HIS A 293 -15.96 -22.53 16.89
C HIS A 293 -16.23 -21.47 17.95
N GLU A 294 -17.20 -21.73 18.83
CA GLU A 294 -17.52 -20.86 19.97
C GLU A 294 -16.30 -20.65 20.89
N ALA A 295 -15.45 -21.67 21.02
CA ALA A 295 -14.22 -21.63 21.80
C ALA A 295 -13.23 -20.55 21.32
N ASP A 296 -13.29 -20.16 20.04
CA ASP A 296 -12.38 -19.16 19.46
C ASP A 296 -12.80 -17.71 19.78
N ARG A 297 -14.00 -17.50 20.36
CA ARG A 297 -14.54 -16.16 20.62
C ARG A 297 -13.61 -15.31 21.48
N ALA A 298 -13.13 -15.87 22.59
CA ALA A 298 -12.25 -15.16 23.51
C ALA A 298 -10.91 -14.80 22.84
N LEU A 299 -10.37 -15.71 22.03
CA LEU A 299 -9.15 -15.49 21.27
C LEU A 299 -9.33 -14.40 20.21
N CYS A 300 -10.46 -14.41 19.49
CA CYS A 300 -10.82 -13.40 18.49
C CYS A 300 -10.90 -12.00 19.10
N HIS A 301 -11.62 -11.84 20.21
CA HIS A 301 -11.70 -10.54 20.89
C HIS A 301 -10.36 -10.10 21.50
N ALA A 302 -9.54 -11.05 21.97
CA ALA A 302 -8.17 -10.74 22.42
C ALA A 302 -7.28 -10.25 21.26
N ALA A 303 -7.37 -10.87 20.09
CA ALA A 303 -6.66 -10.44 18.88
C ALA A 303 -7.12 -9.04 18.42
N GLY A 304 -8.43 -8.77 18.45
CA GLY A 304 -8.99 -7.45 18.12
C GLY A 304 -8.55 -6.34 19.10
N ARG A 305 -8.51 -6.63 20.41
CA ARG A 305 -7.93 -5.71 21.42
C ARG A 305 -6.46 -5.42 21.13
N HIS A 306 -5.68 -6.47 20.85
CA HIS A 306 -4.27 -6.33 20.54
C HIS A 306 -4.04 -5.48 19.28
N LEU A 307 -4.85 -5.66 18.23
CA LEU A 307 -4.82 -4.77 17.05
C LEU A 307 -5.05 -3.31 17.47
N ALA A 308 -6.09 -3.02 18.25
CA ALA A 308 -6.39 -1.66 18.67
C ALA A 308 -5.23 -1.04 19.49
N GLU A 309 -4.60 -1.81 20.37
CA GLU A 309 -3.42 -1.39 21.13
C GLU A 309 -2.23 -1.05 20.23
N VAL A 310 -1.94 -1.91 19.24
CA VAL A 310 -0.83 -1.71 18.29
C VAL A 310 -1.06 -0.47 17.44
N VAL A 311 -2.27 -0.28 16.91
CA VAL A 311 -2.63 0.92 16.13
C VAL A 311 -2.58 2.17 17.02
N GLN A 312 -3.06 2.12 18.26
CA GLN A 312 -2.97 3.22 19.21
C GLN A 312 -1.51 3.63 19.45
N ARG A 313 -0.60 2.65 19.62
CA ARG A 313 0.83 2.89 19.79
C ARG A 313 1.41 3.59 18.57
N GLY A 314 1.17 3.05 17.36
CA GLY A 314 1.65 3.65 16.11
C GLY A 314 1.15 5.07 15.86
N TYR A 315 -0.07 5.40 16.29
CA TYR A 315 -0.61 6.75 16.20
C TYR A 315 -0.08 7.71 17.25
N GLY A 316 0.32 7.19 18.42
CA GLY A 316 1.01 7.94 19.46
C GLY A 316 2.48 8.26 19.14
N GLU A 317 3.04 7.70 18.07
CA GLU A 317 4.42 7.99 17.66
C GLU A 317 4.55 9.37 17.03
N GLY A 318 5.15 10.28 17.79
CA GLY A 318 5.50 11.62 17.34
C GLY A 318 4.30 12.42 16.85
N GLU A 319 4.35 12.82 15.58
CA GLU A 319 3.33 13.65 14.94
C GLU A 319 2.51 12.83 13.91
N THR A 320 2.46 11.50 14.04
CA THR A 320 1.75 10.61 13.11
C THR A 320 0.23 10.86 13.11
N ALA A 321 -0.41 10.80 14.29
CA ALA A 321 -1.82 11.12 14.46
C ALA A 321 -2.11 11.57 15.92
N PRO A 322 -1.65 12.77 16.31
CA PRO A 322 -1.73 13.23 17.70
C PRO A 322 -3.18 13.39 18.16
N GLY A 323 -3.48 12.90 19.35
CA GLY A 323 -4.82 13.02 19.95
C GLY A 323 -5.88 12.07 19.38
N VAL A 324 -5.49 11.08 18.58
CA VAL A 324 -6.40 10.00 18.15
C VAL A 324 -6.51 8.94 19.24
N ARG A 325 -7.73 8.46 19.48
CA ARG A 325 -8.01 7.32 20.34
C ARG A 325 -8.43 6.14 19.49
N VAL A 326 -7.91 4.96 19.82
CA VAL A 326 -8.22 3.70 19.15
C VAL A 326 -8.72 2.72 20.18
N ARG A 327 -9.82 2.03 19.88
CA ARG A 327 -10.35 0.96 20.75
C ARG A 327 -10.89 -0.20 19.94
N TYR A 328 -11.02 -1.33 20.61
CA TYR A 328 -11.77 -2.47 20.11
C TYR A 328 -13.17 -2.50 20.73
N VAL A 329 -14.18 -2.82 19.93
CA VAL A 329 -15.56 -3.02 20.37
C VAL A 329 -15.90 -4.49 20.18
N GLU A 330 -16.19 -5.18 21.29
CA GLU A 330 -16.68 -6.55 21.23
C GLU A 330 -18.08 -6.57 20.60
N CYS A 331 -18.19 -7.19 19.43
CA CYS A 331 -19.45 -7.40 18.75
C CYS A 331 -19.94 -8.84 18.97
N PRO A 332 -21.26 -9.07 19.05
CA PRO A 332 -21.79 -10.43 19.00
C PRO A 332 -21.41 -11.08 17.66
N LEU A 333 -20.81 -12.26 17.75
CA LEU A 333 -20.40 -13.06 16.59
C LEU A 333 -21.20 -14.34 16.48
N ASP A 334 -21.75 -14.59 15.29
CA ASP A 334 -22.41 -15.83 14.96
C ASP A 334 -21.37 -16.96 14.76
N VAL A 335 -21.70 -18.17 15.18
CA VAL A 335 -20.87 -19.38 14.96
C VAL A 335 -21.41 -20.13 13.74
N ALA A 336 -20.52 -20.49 12.82
CA ALA A 336 -20.85 -21.29 11.66
C ALA A 336 -21.44 -22.65 12.07
N LYS A 337 -22.52 -23.07 11.41
CA LYS A 337 -23.16 -24.36 11.67
C LYS A 337 -22.63 -25.40 10.68
N ARG A 338 -22.14 -26.54 11.16
CA ARG A 338 -21.78 -27.67 10.30
C ARG A 338 -23.02 -28.43 9.84
N MET A 339 -22.98 -28.99 8.64
CA MET A 339 -23.94 -30.03 8.24
C MET A 339 -23.63 -31.30 9.03
N ASN A 340 -24.64 -31.86 9.69
CA ASN A 340 -24.57 -33.21 10.25
C ASN A 340 -24.71 -34.26 9.15
#